data_AF-A0A3B5L0K0-F1
#
_entry.id   AF-A0A3B5L0K0-F1
#
_cell.length_a   1.000
_cell.length_b   1.000
_cell.length_c   1.000
_cell.angle_alpha   90.00
_cell.angle_beta   90.00
_cell.angle_gamma   90.00
#
_symmetry.space_group_name_H-M   'P 1'
#
loop_
_entity.id
_entity.type
_entity.pdbx_description
1 polymer ?
#
loop_
_entity_poly.entity_id
_entity_poly.type
_entity_poly.pdbx_seq_one_letter_code
_entity_poly.pdbx_strand_id
1 'polypeptide(L)'
;VPFINYLLALQKSQLLSDDLVNGVEIRFEEKGSCPSGCHLSGEQPSPIPVLLEVSRVVPLYSLIQDNITKEAFKSATMSSYWCAGKGDVIDNWCRCDLSAFSKDGLPNCSPLRQPIMRLAPNLEPSSTTVALEWMDVEPLIGCKVSDYIIQHKRVEDPSEAEIYTVLCKINFFELYIML
;
A
#
# COMPACT_ATOMS: atom_id res chain seq x y z
N VAL A 1 18.51 -16.00 24.93
CA VAL A 1 17.64 -16.68 23.95
C VAL A 1 16.79 -15.62 23.27
N PRO A 2 16.76 -15.55 21.92
CA PRO A 2 15.87 -14.64 21.20
C PRO A 2 14.41 -14.88 21.60
N PHE A 3 13.62 -13.81 21.72
CA PHE A 3 12.22 -13.91 22.16
C PHE A 3 11.39 -14.89 21.31
N ILE A 4 11.58 -14.86 19.98
CA ILE A 4 10.91 -15.78 19.06
C ILE A 4 11.25 -17.25 19.33
N ASN A 5 12.50 -17.56 19.67
CA ASN A 5 12.93 -18.92 20.00
C ASN A 5 12.33 -19.40 21.33
N TYR A 6 12.14 -18.49 22.29
CA TYR A 6 11.45 -18.77 23.54
C TYR A 6 9.96 -19.09 23.30
N LEU A 7 9.25 -18.27 22.51
CA LEU A 7 7.84 -18.53 22.15
C LEU A 7 7.67 -19.83 21.36
N LEU A 8 8.55 -20.10 20.40
CA LEU A 8 8.54 -21.36 19.65
C LEU A 8 8.75 -22.57 20.57
N ALA A 9 9.63 -22.47 21.56
CA ALA A 9 9.85 -23.53 22.54
C ALA A 9 8.59 -23.77 23.39
N LEU A 10 7.94 -22.68 23.85
CA LEU A 10 6.68 -22.76 24.60
C LEU A 10 5.57 -23.41 23.76
N GLN A 11 5.38 -22.99 22.51
CA GLN A 11 4.40 -23.59 21.59
C GLN A 11 4.69 -25.08 21.30
N LYS A 12 5.96 -25.47 21.12
CA LYS A 12 6.35 -26.87 20.96
C LYS A 12 6.09 -27.71 22.22
N SER A 13 6.27 -27.11 23.40
CA SER A 13 5.97 -27.77 24.70
C SER A 13 4.49 -27.76 25.08
N GLN A 14 3.66 -26.99 24.37
CA GLN A 14 2.23 -26.79 24.63
C GLN A 14 1.39 -28.07 24.49
N LEU A 15 1.97 -29.17 24.00
CA LEU A 15 1.42 -30.52 24.15
C LEU A 15 1.27 -30.96 25.63
N LEU A 16 1.83 -30.22 26.61
CA LEU A 16 1.89 -30.67 28.01
C LEU A 16 1.29 -29.74 29.09
N SER A 17 1.01 -28.44 28.88
CA SER A 17 0.17 -27.61 29.78
C SER A 17 -0.03 -26.13 29.36
N ASP A 18 -1.25 -25.62 29.59
CA ASP A 18 -1.78 -24.24 29.69
C ASP A 18 -1.94 -23.30 28.45
N ASP A 19 -3.06 -22.56 28.47
CA ASP A 19 -3.65 -21.67 27.44
C ASP A 19 -2.85 -20.39 27.12
N LEU A 20 -1.70 -20.15 27.77
CA LEU A 20 -1.00 -18.85 27.76
C LEU A 20 -0.50 -18.39 26.38
N VAL A 21 -0.17 -19.32 25.48
CA VAL A 21 0.30 -19.03 24.11
C VAL A 21 -0.71 -19.46 23.04
N ASN A 22 -1.97 -19.69 23.45
CA ASN A 22 -3.08 -19.98 22.55
C ASN A 22 -3.38 -18.77 21.66
N GLY A 23 -3.58 -18.99 20.36
CA GLY A 23 -3.78 -17.92 19.37
C GLY A 23 -2.52 -17.19 18.89
N VAL A 24 -1.34 -17.50 19.42
CA VAL A 24 -0.07 -16.98 18.87
C VAL A 24 0.25 -17.72 17.57
N GLU A 25 0.46 -17.00 16.47
CA GLU A 25 0.88 -17.58 15.20
C GLU A 25 2.21 -16.96 14.74
N ILE A 26 3.20 -17.80 14.47
CA ILE A 26 4.53 -17.37 14.02
C ILE A 26 4.69 -17.76 12.55
N ARG A 27 4.84 -16.75 11.68
CA ARG A 27 5.07 -16.92 10.23
C ARG A 27 6.47 -16.43 9.86
N PHE A 28 7.19 -17.23 9.09
CA PHE A 28 8.53 -16.91 8.60
C PHE A 28 8.50 -16.71 7.09
N GLU A 29 9.18 -15.66 6.63
CA GLU A 29 9.51 -15.45 5.23
C GLU A 29 11.02 -15.25 5.12
N GLU A 30 11.69 -16.07 4.32
CA GLU A 30 13.13 -16.04 4.15
C GLU A 30 13.50 -15.51 2.75
N LYS A 31 14.40 -14.52 2.70
CA LYS A 31 15.01 -14.02 1.46
C LYS A 31 16.48 -14.46 1.43
N GLY A 32 16.72 -15.62 0.81
CA GLY A 32 18.03 -16.26 0.73
C GLY A 32 18.35 -17.05 2.00
N SER A 33 19.11 -18.14 1.85
CA SER A 33 19.32 -19.09 2.95
C SER A 33 20.30 -18.58 4.02
N CYS A 34 20.03 -18.88 5.29
CA CYS A 34 20.95 -18.61 6.40
C CYS A 34 22.28 -19.40 6.25
N PRO A 35 23.45 -18.73 6.33
CA PRO A 35 24.75 -19.38 6.25
C PRO A 35 25.05 -20.18 7.53
N SER A 36 25.96 -21.15 7.45
CA SER A 36 26.40 -21.98 8.58
C SER A 36 26.95 -21.22 9.81
N GLY A 37 27.24 -19.91 9.71
CA GLY A 37 27.61 -19.05 10.84
C GLY A 37 26.44 -18.33 11.53
N CYS A 38 25.22 -18.50 11.05
CA CYS A 38 24.02 -17.83 11.55
C CYS A 38 23.30 -18.75 12.56
N HIS A 39 23.50 -18.50 13.86
CA HIS A 39 22.93 -19.29 14.98
C HIS A 39 21.39 -19.23 15.12
N LEU A 40 20.68 -18.63 14.16
CA LEU A 40 19.23 -18.40 14.22
C LEU A 40 18.42 -19.28 13.26
N SER A 41 19.07 -19.94 12.29
CA SER A 41 18.41 -20.84 11.34
C SER A 41 19.35 -21.99 10.93
N GLY A 42 18.80 -23.13 10.49
CA GLY A 42 19.57 -24.34 10.18
C GLY A 42 20.64 -24.13 9.10
N GLU A 43 21.77 -24.81 9.27
CA GLU A 43 23.03 -24.54 8.57
C GLU A 43 23.04 -25.05 7.12
N GLN A 44 23.27 -24.15 6.15
CA GLN A 44 23.76 -24.51 4.82
C GLN A 44 25.17 -23.92 4.62
N PRO A 45 26.17 -24.71 4.17
CA PRO A 45 27.48 -24.16 3.86
C PRO A 45 27.39 -23.25 2.62
N SER A 46 27.78 -21.98 2.81
CA SER A 46 27.90 -20.93 1.78
C SER A 46 26.69 -20.77 0.84
N PRO A 47 25.58 -20.17 1.32
CA PRO A 47 24.42 -19.90 0.49
C PRO A 47 24.70 -18.80 -0.56
N ILE A 48 24.02 -18.90 -1.70
CA ILE A 48 24.13 -17.89 -2.77
C ILE A 48 23.41 -16.61 -2.31
N PRO A 49 24.08 -15.44 -2.34
CA PRO A 49 23.45 -14.17 -1.96
C PRO A 49 22.27 -13.84 -2.88
N VAL A 50 21.18 -13.34 -2.28
CA VAL A 50 20.01 -12.86 -3.02
C VAL A 50 19.85 -11.35 -2.89
N LEU A 51 19.17 -10.72 -3.84
CA LEU A 51 18.86 -9.30 -3.78
C LEU A 51 17.89 -9.02 -2.63
N LEU A 52 18.33 -8.25 -1.63
CA LEU A 52 17.51 -7.84 -0.50
C LEU A 52 16.89 -6.46 -0.72
N GLU A 53 17.71 -5.51 -1.18
CA GLU A 53 17.33 -4.11 -1.33
C GLU A 53 18.03 -3.49 -2.55
N VAL A 54 17.31 -2.59 -3.23
CA VAL A 54 17.87 -1.71 -4.26
C VAL A 54 18.05 -0.32 -3.66
N SER A 55 19.28 0.03 -3.28
CA SER A 55 19.57 1.27 -2.56
C SER A 55 19.66 2.51 -3.46
N ARG A 56 19.94 2.32 -4.75
CA ARG A 56 20.07 3.40 -5.74
C ARG A 56 19.57 2.94 -7.09
N VAL A 57 18.85 3.82 -7.77
CA VAL A 57 18.40 3.63 -9.15
C VAL A 57 18.85 4.81 -10.00
N VAL A 58 19.26 4.51 -11.23
CA VAL A 58 19.65 5.51 -12.23
C VAL A 58 18.76 5.30 -13.46
N PRO A 59 18.09 6.33 -13.97
CA PRO A 59 17.19 6.18 -15.11
C PRO A 59 17.95 5.84 -16.39
N LEU A 60 17.39 4.95 -17.21
CA LEU A 60 18.07 4.47 -18.42
C LEU A 60 18.34 5.56 -19.46
N TYR A 61 17.48 6.59 -19.56
CA TYR A 61 17.73 7.72 -20.45
C TYR A 61 19.01 8.50 -20.12
N SER A 62 19.59 8.34 -18.92
CA SER A 62 20.89 8.94 -18.59
C SER A 62 22.05 8.37 -19.40
N LEU A 63 21.87 7.16 -19.97
CA LEU A 63 22.87 6.49 -20.81
C LEU A 63 22.79 6.94 -22.28
N ILE A 64 21.74 7.68 -22.66
CA ILE A 64 21.54 8.16 -24.03
C ILE A 64 22.34 9.45 -24.23
N GLN A 65 23.22 9.46 -25.24
CA GLN A 65 24.09 10.61 -25.55
C GLN A 65 23.37 11.71 -26.34
N ASP A 66 22.51 11.32 -27.28
CA ASP A 66 21.73 12.27 -28.09
C ASP A 66 20.63 12.91 -27.25
N ASN A 67 20.61 14.25 -27.20
CA ASN A 67 19.67 15.00 -26.37
C ASN A 67 18.22 14.83 -26.83
N ILE A 68 17.97 14.70 -28.13
CA ILE A 68 16.61 14.58 -28.67
C ILE A 68 16.00 13.25 -28.26
N THR A 69 16.76 12.17 -28.47
CA THR A 69 16.37 10.81 -28.10
C THR A 69 16.24 10.65 -26.59
N LYS A 70 17.13 11.28 -25.82
CA LYS A 70 17.08 11.29 -24.36
C LYS A 70 15.79 11.92 -23.83
N GLU A 71 15.41 13.10 -24.32
CA GLU A 71 14.17 13.76 -23.88
C GLU A 71 12.92 13.01 -24.36
N ALA A 72 12.93 12.45 -25.57
CA ALA A 72 11.83 11.61 -26.05
C ALA A 72 11.65 10.36 -25.17
N PHE A 73 12.74 9.68 -24.81
CA PHE A 73 12.69 8.51 -23.93
C PHE A 73 12.23 8.88 -22.52
N LYS A 74 12.72 10.01 -21.98
CA LYS A 74 12.28 10.52 -20.68
C LYS A 74 10.78 10.81 -20.68
N SER A 75 10.25 11.48 -21.70
CA SER A 75 8.81 11.73 -21.83
C SER A 75 8.01 10.44 -21.89
N ALA A 76 8.42 9.47 -22.73
CA ALA A 76 7.76 8.17 -22.84
C ALA A 76 7.80 7.38 -21.52
N THR A 77 8.91 7.45 -20.77
CA THR A 77 9.04 6.82 -19.45
C THR A 77 8.06 7.44 -18.46
N MET A 78 7.95 8.77 -18.43
CA MET A 78 7.02 9.49 -17.56
C MET A 78 5.57 9.16 -17.92
N SER A 79 5.22 9.15 -19.21
CA SER A 79 3.91 8.74 -19.71
C SER A 79 3.55 7.32 -19.28
N SER A 80 4.47 6.37 -19.45
CA SER A 80 4.26 4.97 -19.06
C SER A 80 4.01 4.82 -17.55
N TYR A 81 4.79 5.52 -16.72
CA TYR A 81 4.71 5.38 -15.27
C TYR A 81 3.52 6.11 -14.65
N TRP A 82 3.26 7.36 -15.05
CA TRP A 82 2.24 8.21 -14.43
C TRP A 82 0.90 8.18 -15.14
N CYS A 83 0.90 8.02 -16.47
CA CYS A 83 -0.28 8.16 -17.33
C CYS A 83 -0.64 6.84 -18.03
N ALA A 84 -0.15 5.71 -17.53
CA ALA A 84 -0.37 4.36 -18.08
C ALA A 84 -0.05 4.23 -19.59
N GLY A 85 0.83 5.09 -20.10
CA GLY A 85 1.21 5.14 -21.52
C GLY A 85 0.12 5.67 -22.45
N LYS A 86 -0.92 6.35 -21.93
CA LYS A 86 -2.06 6.88 -22.70
C LYS A 86 -2.24 8.39 -22.54
N GLY A 87 -1.14 9.10 -22.45
CA GLY A 87 -1.12 10.54 -22.28
C GLY A 87 0.25 11.05 -21.89
N ASP A 88 0.45 12.35 -22.02
CA ASP A 88 1.71 13.01 -21.71
C ASP A 88 1.68 13.63 -20.31
N VAL A 89 2.84 13.70 -19.66
CA VAL A 89 2.99 14.45 -18.40
C VAL A 89 3.29 15.91 -18.75
N ILE A 90 2.45 16.82 -18.26
CA ILE A 90 2.63 18.27 -18.35
C ILE A 90 2.61 18.82 -16.93
N ASP A 91 3.72 19.42 -16.50
CA ASP A 91 3.98 19.79 -15.12
C ASP A 91 3.78 18.58 -14.18
N ASN A 92 2.76 18.63 -13.33
CA ASN A 92 2.40 17.54 -12.39
C ASN A 92 1.09 16.83 -12.77
N TRP A 93 0.62 16.96 -14.01
CA TRP A 93 -0.66 16.41 -14.46
C TRP A 93 -0.50 15.55 -15.71
N CYS A 94 -1.38 14.57 -15.88
CA CYS A 94 -1.46 13.77 -17.09
C CYS A 94 -2.47 14.37 -18.07
N ARG A 95 -1.99 14.77 -19.25
CA ARG A 95 -2.84 15.09 -20.39
C ARG A 95 -3.17 13.80 -21.13
N CYS A 96 -4.36 13.26 -20.86
CA CYS A 96 -4.81 12.00 -21.45
C CYS A 96 -5.11 12.11 -22.96
N ASP A 97 -4.77 11.07 -23.70
CA ASP A 97 -5.21 10.88 -25.08
C ASP A 97 -6.71 10.60 -25.14
N LEU A 98 -7.34 10.86 -26.29
CA LEU A 98 -8.78 10.63 -26.50
C LEU A 98 -9.20 9.18 -26.25
N SER A 99 -8.30 8.22 -26.44
CA SER A 99 -8.55 6.78 -26.20
C SER A 99 -8.56 6.39 -24.72
N ALA A 100 -8.16 7.30 -23.82
CA ALA A 100 -8.04 7.05 -22.40
C ALA A 100 -9.20 7.61 -21.57
N PHE A 101 -10.25 8.12 -22.21
CA PHE A 101 -11.45 8.57 -21.53
C PHE A 101 -12.35 7.37 -21.20
N SER A 102 -12.97 7.40 -20.02
CA SER A 102 -13.94 6.39 -19.60
C SER A 102 -15.26 6.52 -20.38
N LYS A 103 -16.20 5.60 -20.13
CA LYS A 103 -17.55 5.65 -20.71
C LYS A 103 -18.29 6.95 -20.36
N ASP A 104 -17.96 7.56 -19.23
CA ASP A 104 -18.57 8.79 -18.74
C ASP A 104 -17.88 10.05 -19.30
N GLY A 105 -16.89 9.89 -20.18
CA GLY A 105 -16.15 11.01 -20.75
C GLY A 105 -15.17 11.66 -19.78
N LEU A 106 -14.78 10.96 -18.71
CA LEU A 106 -13.79 11.43 -17.75
C LEU A 106 -12.39 10.88 -18.08
N PRO A 107 -11.31 11.67 -17.88
CA PRO A 107 -9.95 11.18 -18.09
C PRO A 107 -9.61 9.98 -17.18
N ASN A 108 -9.09 8.89 -17.74
CA ASN A 108 -8.75 7.66 -17.01
C ASN A 108 -7.32 7.14 -17.29
N CYS A 109 -6.42 8.02 -17.76
CA CYS A 109 -5.02 7.63 -18.02
C CYS A 109 -4.15 7.60 -16.75
N SER A 110 -4.45 8.43 -15.74
CA SER A 110 -3.76 8.40 -14.45
C SER A 110 -4.53 7.49 -13.48
N PRO A 111 -3.94 6.39 -12.99
CA PRO A 111 -4.64 5.46 -12.12
C PRO A 111 -4.90 6.05 -10.73
N LEU A 112 -6.17 6.10 -10.32
CA LEU A 112 -6.55 6.41 -8.94
C LEU A 112 -6.54 5.11 -8.12
N ARG A 113 -5.73 5.06 -7.06
CA ARG A 113 -5.67 3.89 -6.17
C ARG A 113 -6.89 3.88 -5.25
N GLN A 114 -7.31 2.69 -4.83
CA GLN A 114 -8.39 2.55 -3.87
C GLN A 114 -7.87 2.90 -2.46
N PRO A 115 -8.52 3.81 -1.71
CA PRO A 115 -8.17 4.07 -0.33
C PRO A 115 -8.53 2.87 0.55
N ILE A 116 -7.58 2.46 1.40
CA ILE A 116 -7.79 1.37 2.35
C ILE A 116 -8.11 1.98 3.71
N MET A 117 -9.39 1.89 4.08
CA MET A 117 -9.86 2.32 5.39
C MET A 117 -9.54 1.26 6.45
N ARG A 118 -8.99 1.69 7.58
CA ARG A 118 -8.57 0.83 8.70
C ARG A 118 -9.01 1.43 10.03
N LEU A 119 -9.11 0.59 11.06
CA LEU A 119 -9.22 1.07 12.44
C LEU A 119 -7.91 1.74 12.84
N ALA A 120 -8.01 2.84 13.58
CA ALA A 120 -6.86 3.52 14.14
C ALA A 120 -6.10 2.56 15.10
N PRO A 121 -4.82 2.27 14.86
CA PRO A 121 -4.09 1.25 15.63
C PRO A 121 -3.87 1.62 17.10
N ASN A 122 -3.93 2.92 17.41
CA ASN A 122 -3.71 3.45 18.76
C ASN A 122 -5.02 3.71 19.52
N LEU A 123 -6.19 3.47 18.91
CA LEU A 123 -7.50 3.75 19.48
C LEU A 123 -8.40 2.53 19.31
N GLU A 124 -8.48 1.72 20.37
CA GLU A 124 -9.41 0.61 20.42
C GLU A 124 -10.87 1.11 20.38
N PRO A 125 -11.74 0.49 19.56
CA PRO A 125 -13.15 0.84 19.53
C PRO A 125 -13.84 0.64 20.88
N SER A 126 -14.74 1.56 21.23
CA SER A 126 -15.63 1.44 22.39
C SER A 126 -17.07 1.22 21.93
N SER A 127 -18.00 1.08 22.89
CA SER A 127 -19.44 0.97 22.59
C SER A 127 -20.01 2.21 21.89
N THR A 128 -19.32 3.35 21.94
CA THR A 128 -19.79 4.64 21.39
C THR A 128 -18.78 5.32 20.47
N THR A 129 -17.56 4.83 20.37
CA THR A 129 -16.49 5.50 19.62
C THR A 129 -15.76 4.52 18.73
N VAL A 130 -15.61 4.90 17.46
CA VAL A 130 -14.81 4.17 16.47
C VAL A 130 -13.95 5.21 15.75
N ALA A 131 -12.64 4.97 15.70
CA ALA A 131 -11.69 5.80 14.97
C ALA A 131 -11.23 5.05 13.71
N LEU A 132 -11.26 5.75 12.58
CA LEU A 132 -10.89 5.22 11.27
C LEU A 132 -9.78 6.07 10.67
N GLU A 133 -8.83 5.42 10.02
CA GLU A 133 -7.69 6.04 9.35
C GLU A 133 -7.56 5.49 7.93
N TRP A 134 -7.10 6.33 7.01
CA TRP A 134 -6.70 5.95 5.66
C TRP A 134 -5.53 6.82 5.22
N MET A 135 -4.70 6.28 4.34
CA MET A 135 -3.63 7.03 3.69
C MET A 135 -4.16 7.68 2.43
N ASP A 136 -3.73 8.92 2.16
CA ASP A 136 -4.08 9.62 0.93
C ASP A 136 -3.58 8.82 -0.29
N VAL A 137 -4.45 8.69 -1.30
CA VAL A 137 -4.16 7.96 -2.54
C VAL A 137 -3.72 8.87 -3.68
N GLU A 138 -3.67 10.19 -3.44
CA GLU A 138 -3.19 11.15 -4.43
C GLU A 138 -1.74 10.86 -4.84
N PRO A 139 -1.46 10.67 -6.15
CA PRO A 139 -0.10 10.54 -6.63
C PRO A 139 0.62 11.89 -6.69
N LEU A 140 1.96 11.84 -6.69
CA LEU A 140 2.79 13.04 -6.88
C LEU A 140 2.51 13.73 -8.23
N ILE A 141 2.31 12.94 -9.29
CA ILE A 141 1.99 13.39 -10.65
C ILE A 141 0.75 12.63 -11.13
N GLY A 142 -0.18 13.32 -11.77
CA GLY A 142 -1.35 12.71 -12.41
C GLY A 142 -2.68 13.22 -11.84
N CYS A 143 -3.54 12.30 -11.41
CA CYS A 143 -4.84 12.63 -10.84
C CYS A 143 -4.70 13.36 -9.50
N LYS A 144 -5.73 14.15 -9.17
CA LYS A 144 -5.85 14.87 -7.90
C LYS A 144 -7.11 14.44 -7.18
N VAL A 145 -7.01 14.23 -5.87
CA VAL A 145 -8.13 13.80 -5.06
C VAL A 145 -8.90 15.04 -4.62
N SER A 146 -10.16 15.14 -5.06
CA SER A 146 -11.02 16.28 -4.71
C SER A 146 -11.81 16.05 -3.42
N ASP A 147 -12.20 14.80 -3.14
CA ASP A 147 -13.06 14.45 -2.00
C ASP A 147 -12.89 12.97 -1.61
N TYR A 148 -13.20 12.65 -0.35
CA TYR A 148 -13.33 11.30 0.18
C TYR A 148 -14.76 11.08 0.63
N ILE A 149 -15.49 10.21 -0.08
CA ILE A 149 -16.88 9.88 0.24
C ILE A 149 -16.90 8.71 1.21
N ILE A 150 -17.42 8.93 2.42
CA ILE A 150 -17.53 7.91 3.47
C ILE A 150 -19.00 7.65 3.77
N GLN A 151 -19.36 6.38 3.83
CA GLN A 151 -20.72 5.92 4.11
C GLN A 151 -20.68 4.97 5.31
N HIS A 152 -21.58 5.17 6.28
CA HIS A 152 -21.71 4.30 7.44
C HIS A 152 -23.18 3.95 7.66
N LYS A 153 -23.46 2.68 7.97
CA LYS A 153 -24.79 2.18 8.31
C LYS A 153 -24.66 1.21 9.48
N ARG A 154 -25.47 1.38 10.52
CA ARG A 154 -25.65 0.36 11.57
C ARG A 154 -26.63 -0.67 11.02
N VAL A 155 -26.22 -1.93 10.99
CA VAL A 155 -27.06 -3.05 10.54
C VAL A 155 -27.56 -3.78 11.77
N GLU A 156 -28.87 -3.84 11.96
CA GLU A 156 -29.53 -4.54 13.08
C GLU A 156 -29.95 -5.96 12.67
N ASP A 157 -30.50 -6.11 11.45
CA ASP A 157 -30.78 -7.40 10.82
C ASP A 157 -29.89 -7.56 9.56
N PRO A 158 -29.07 -8.63 9.45
CA PRO A 158 -28.26 -8.92 8.25
C PRO A 158 -29.08 -9.02 6.95
N SER A 159 -30.37 -9.33 7.03
CA SER A 159 -31.28 -9.42 5.88
C SER A 159 -31.75 -8.05 5.38
N GLU A 160 -31.68 -7.00 6.20
CA GLU A 160 -31.97 -5.59 5.84
C GLU A 160 -30.72 -4.84 5.34
N ALA A 161 -29.67 -5.56 4.96
CA ALA A 161 -28.45 -4.99 4.39
C ALA A 161 -28.64 -4.32 3.01
N GLU A 162 -29.88 -4.02 2.60
CA GLU A 162 -30.16 -3.22 1.41
C GLU A 162 -29.66 -1.77 1.57
N ILE A 163 -29.21 -1.23 0.43
CA ILE A 163 -28.36 -0.06 0.29
C ILE A 163 -29.17 1.22 0.53
N TYR A 164 -29.19 1.69 1.78
CA TYR A 164 -29.55 3.07 2.09
C TYR A 164 -28.26 3.87 2.23
N THR A 165 -28.00 4.77 1.27
CA THR A 165 -26.80 5.61 1.25
C THR A 165 -27.07 6.93 1.95
N VAL A 166 -26.36 7.18 3.05
CA VAL A 166 -26.20 8.53 3.60
C VAL A 166 -24.78 8.98 3.25
N LEU A 167 -24.66 10.07 2.52
CA LEU A 167 -23.40 10.58 2.01
C LEU A 167 -22.81 11.58 3.01
N CYS A 168 -21.75 11.20 3.71
CA CYS A 168 -20.98 12.13 4.54
C CYS A 168 -19.85 12.72 3.67
N LYS A 169 -19.89 14.04 3.41
CA LYS A 169 -18.78 14.77 2.79
C LYS A 169 -17.88 15.31 3.89
N ILE A 170 -16.64 14.88 3.93
CA ILE A 170 -15.63 15.46 4.81
C ILE A 170 -14.76 16.40 3.95
N ASN A 171 -15.08 17.70 3.97
CA ASN A 171 -14.23 18.68 3.32
C ASN A 171 -12.93 18.84 4.13
N PHE A 172 -11.79 18.53 3.53
CA PHE A 172 -10.45 18.59 4.15
C PHE A 172 -10.11 19.97 4.76
N PHE A 173 -10.81 21.04 4.33
CA PHE A 173 -10.65 22.40 4.87
C PHE A 173 -11.16 22.57 6.30
N GLU A 174 -12.13 21.76 6.77
CA GLU A 174 -12.67 21.92 8.13
C GLU A 174 -11.84 21.21 9.20
N LEU A 175 -11.05 20.19 8.84
CA LEU A 175 -10.22 19.46 9.82
C LEU A 175 -9.00 20.27 10.29
N TYR A 176 -8.51 21.19 9.47
CA TYR A 176 -7.36 22.05 9.84
C TYR A 176 -7.70 23.12 10.89
N ILE A 177 -8.97 23.27 11.28
CA ILE A 177 -9.40 24.19 12.37
C ILE A 177 -9.51 23.47 13.73
N MET A 178 -9.27 22.15 13.79
CA MET A 178 -9.33 21.36 15.04
C MET A 178 -8.01 20.69 15.47
N LEU A 179 -6.86 21.23 15.07
CA LEU A 179 -5.54 20.93 15.66
C LEU A 179 -4.84 22.20 16.11
#